data_AF-A0A420VEB7-F1
#
_entry.id   AF-A0A420VEB7-F1
#
_cell.length_a   1.000
_cell.length_b   1.000
_cell.length_c   1.000
_cell.angle_alpha   90.00
_cell.angle_beta   90.00
_cell.angle_gamma   90.00
#
_symmetry.space_group_name_H-M   'P 1'
#
loop_
_entity.id
_entity.type
_entity.pdbx_description
1 polymer ?
#
loop_
_entity_poly.entity_id
_entity_poly.type
_entity_poly.pdbx_seq_one_letter_code
_entity_poly.pdbx_strand_id
1 'polypeptide(L)'
;MKKKGRGRMQEWTKEEEAILVEAVLRQIRMGGTLRKAYQEAAIKIGRTETACEYHWKMIKKDYQTELEQAKEEEKRNREGETELNLQEVIHFLEALYCKASENRNQEIIAGYEAKIRSLEAELEKLREENKTLEAVVGTIHAALTGTKD
;
A
#
# COMPACT_ATOMS: atom_id res chain seq x y z
N MET A 1 -6.74 45.07 48.21
CA MET A 1 -6.46 43.79 47.52
C MET A 1 -5.10 43.88 46.84
N LYS A 2 -4.10 43.14 47.32
CA LYS A 2 -2.73 43.18 46.78
C LYS A 2 -2.74 42.60 45.36
N LYS A 3 -2.42 43.42 44.35
CA LYS A 3 -2.15 42.96 42.98
C LYS A 3 -0.96 42.01 43.05
N LYS A 4 -1.20 40.70 42.90
CA LYS A 4 -0.15 39.69 42.78
C LYS A 4 0.52 39.92 41.43
N GLY A 5 1.58 40.72 41.42
CA GLY A 5 2.37 40.96 40.22
C GLY A 5 2.81 39.62 39.65
N ARG A 6 2.66 39.45 38.34
CA ARG A 6 3.35 38.40 37.58
C ARG A 6 4.84 38.70 37.67
N GLY A 7 5.44 38.30 38.79
CA GLY A 7 6.87 38.42 39.02
C GLY A 7 7.56 37.72 37.86
N ARG A 8 8.48 38.44 37.23
CA ARG A 8 9.42 37.93 36.25
C ARG A 8 9.89 36.55 36.72
N MET A 9 9.58 35.48 35.98
CA MET A 9 10.28 34.19 36.11
C MET A 9 11.73 34.49 35.73
N GLN A 10 12.54 34.92 36.71
CA GLN A 10 13.87 35.47 36.44
C GLN A 10 14.88 34.38 36.09
N GLU A 11 14.65 33.14 36.53
CA GLU A 11 15.60 32.05 36.35
C GLU A 11 14.86 30.77 35.96
N TRP A 12 15.54 29.93 35.18
CA TRP A 12 15.11 28.57 34.87
C TRP A 12 15.55 27.64 35.99
N THR A 13 14.65 26.79 36.48
CA THR A 13 15.04 25.75 37.43
C THR A 13 15.64 24.56 36.69
N LYS A 14 16.42 23.73 37.39
CA LYS A 14 16.99 22.51 36.81
C LYS A 14 15.90 21.54 36.35
N GLU A 15 14.77 21.52 37.04
CA GLU A 15 13.61 20.70 36.69
C GLU A 15 12.94 21.21 35.41
N GLU A 16 12.76 22.53 35.25
CA GLU A 16 12.22 23.12 34.02
C GLU A 16 13.13 22.84 32.82
N GLU A 17 14.45 22.94 33.03
CA GLU A 17 15.45 22.61 32.02
C GLU A 17 15.41 21.13 31.64
N ALA A 18 15.39 20.23 32.63
CA ALA A 18 15.33 18.79 32.38
C ALA A 18 14.10 18.41 31.56
N ILE A 19 12.94 19.02 31.83
CA ILE A 19 11.71 18.80 31.06
C ILE A 19 11.86 19.26 29.61
N LEU A 20 12.49 20.42 29.38
CA LEU A 20 12.76 20.93 28.03
C LEU A 20 13.71 20.02 27.27
N VAL A 21 14.82 19.63 27.89
CA VAL A 21 15.85 18.75 27.29
C VAL A 21 15.23 17.40 26.93
N GLU A 22 14.50 16.78 27.86
CA GLU A 22 13.82 15.49 27.63
C GLU A 22 12.84 15.57 26.46
N ALA A 23 12.02 16.63 26.41
CA ALA A 23 11.07 16.83 25.31
C ALA A 23 11.79 16.97 23.96
N VAL A 24 12.90 17.71 23.91
CA VAL A 24 13.70 17.89 22.69
C VAL A 24 14.33 16.57 22.23
N LEU A 25 15.04 15.87 23.14
CA LEU A 25 15.70 14.61 22.82
C LEU A 25 14.69 13.55 22.38
N ARG A 26 13.52 13.47 23.04
CA ARG A 26 12.45 12.55 22.64
C ARG A 26 11.93 12.86 21.24
N GLN A 27 11.65 14.13 20.91
CA GLN A 27 11.18 14.47 19.57
C GLN A 27 12.23 14.13 18.52
N ILE A 28 13.52 14.34 18.77
CA ILE A 28 14.60 13.97 17.84
C ILE A 28 14.61 12.45 17.61
N ARG A 29 14.59 11.63 18.67
CA ARG A 29 14.56 10.16 18.57
C ARG A 29 13.39 9.62 17.74
N MET A 30 12.28 10.36 17.72
CA MET A 30 11.05 10.00 16.99
C MET A 30 10.96 10.66 15.60
N GLY A 31 11.98 11.40 15.14
CA GLY A 31 11.93 12.14 13.88
C GLY A 31 10.94 13.33 13.88
N GLY A 32 10.57 13.81 15.07
CA GLY A 32 9.68 14.95 15.29
C GLY A 32 10.36 16.30 15.12
N THR A 33 9.62 17.37 15.39
CA THR A 33 10.11 18.77 15.24
C THR A 33 10.39 19.43 16.58
N LEU A 34 11.38 20.34 16.60
CA LEU A 34 11.67 21.15 17.79
C LEU A 34 10.48 21.99 18.25
N ARG A 35 9.66 22.48 17.30
CA ARG A 35 8.44 23.22 17.63
C ARG A 35 7.48 22.40 18.51
N LYS A 36 7.30 21.12 18.17
CA LYS A 36 6.49 20.19 18.94
C LYS A 36 7.09 19.92 20.33
N ALA A 37 8.42 19.82 20.42
CA ALA A 37 9.11 19.71 21.71
C ALA A 37 8.87 20.94 22.60
N TYR A 38 9.00 22.15 22.04
CA TYR A 38 8.79 23.39 22.78
C TYR A 38 7.34 23.55 23.22
N GLN A 39 6.37 23.21 22.38
CA GLN A 39 4.95 23.21 22.74
C GLN A 39 4.68 22.28 23.92
N GLU A 40 5.20 21.06 23.86
CA GLU A 40 5.01 20.08 24.92
C GLU A 40 5.67 20.52 26.24
N ALA A 41 6.91 21.00 26.17
CA ALA A 41 7.64 21.50 27.34
C ALA A 41 6.95 22.73 27.94
N ALA A 42 6.53 23.69 27.10
CA ALA A 42 5.84 24.91 27.50
C ALA A 42 4.56 24.64 28.31
N ILE A 43 3.76 23.67 27.85
CA ILE A 43 2.54 23.24 28.57
C ILE A 43 2.91 22.66 29.94
N LYS A 44 3.95 21.83 30.03
CA LYS A 44 4.35 21.15 31.26
C LYS A 44 4.93 22.12 32.31
N ILE A 45 5.80 23.03 31.89
CA ILE A 45 6.48 23.97 32.80
C ILE A 45 5.72 25.29 33.00
N GLY A 46 4.59 25.48 32.30
CA GLY A 46 3.77 26.69 32.39
C GLY A 46 4.45 27.94 31.81
N ARG A 47 5.32 27.78 30.79
CA ARG A 47 6.00 28.86 30.07
C ARG A 47 5.47 28.97 28.63
N THR A 48 5.99 29.92 27.85
CA THR A 48 5.67 30.06 26.42
C THR A 48 6.62 29.23 25.56
N GLU A 49 6.17 28.82 24.37
CA GLU A 49 7.02 28.15 23.37
C GLU A 49 8.28 28.96 23.05
N THR A 50 8.12 30.28 22.91
CA THR A 50 9.23 31.22 22.64
C THR A 50 10.25 31.28 23.78
N ALA A 51 9.82 31.13 25.03
CA ALA A 51 10.73 31.06 26.18
C ALA A 51 11.52 29.75 26.16
N CYS A 52 10.88 28.64 25.81
CA CYS A 52 11.52 27.34 25.65
C CYS A 52 12.56 27.36 24.52
N GLU A 53 12.22 27.94 23.37
CA GLU A 53 13.15 28.09 22.25
C GLU A 53 14.39 28.92 22.63
N TYR A 54 14.19 30.04 23.32
CA TYR A 54 15.28 30.89 23.76
C TYR A 54 16.20 30.18 24.75
N HIS A 55 15.64 29.50 25.76
CA HIS A 55 16.42 28.76 26.75
C HIS A 55 17.19 27.60 26.11
N TRP A 56 16.52 26.82 25.26
CA TRP A 56 17.16 25.74 24.51
C TRP A 56 18.37 26.25 23.70
N LYS A 57 18.23 27.41 23.04
CA LYS A 57 19.33 28.02 22.27
C LYS A 57 20.55 28.34 23.15
N MET A 58 20.36 28.66 24.42
CA MET A 58 21.45 28.95 25.38
C MET A 58 22.14 27.68 25.85
N ILE A 59 21.38 26.63 26.16
CA ILE A 59 21.91 25.42 26.82
C ILE A 59 22.29 24.28 25.85
N LYS A 60 21.83 24.31 24.60
CA LYS A 60 22.00 23.18 23.66
C LYS A 60 23.44 22.69 23.46
N LYS A 61 24.43 23.56 23.69
CA LYS A 61 25.85 23.20 23.55
C LYS A 61 26.30 22.22 24.61
N ASP A 62 25.66 22.25 25.78
CA ASP A 62 26.00 21.39 26.91
C ASP A 62 25.44 19.97 26.72
N TYR A 63 24.47 19.79 25.82
CA TYR A 63 23.79 18.53 25.53
C TYR A 63 24.17 17.94 24.15
N GLN A 64 25.36 18.29 23.64
CA GLN A 64 25.78 17.91 22.29
C GLN A 64 25.91 16.39 22.11
N THR A 65 26.41 15.69 23.13
CA THR A 65 26.56 14.22 23.11
C THR A 65 25.21 13.53 23.08
N GLU A 66 24.25 13.99 23.87
CA GLU A 66 22.89 13.44 23.92
C GLU A 66 22.14 13.71 22.62
N LEU A 67 22.37 14.86 21.98
CA LEU A 67 21.81 15.19 20.67
C LEU A 67 22.35 14.27 19.57
N GLU A 68 23.64 13.93 19.61
CA GLU A 68 24.24 12.97 18.67
C GLU A 68 23.67 11.57 18.87
N GLN A 69 23.56 11.12 20.12
CA GLN A 69 22.92 9.85 20.45
C GLN A 69 21.45 9.81 19.98
N ALA A 70 20.67 10.85 20.25
CA ALA A 70 19.27 10.93 19.83
C ALA A 70 19.10 10.85 18.31
N LYS A 71 20.02 11.43 17.53
CA LYS A 71 20.02 11.36 16.06
C LYS A 71 20.42 9.97 15.54
N GLU A 72 21.38 9.32 16.18
CA GLU A 72 21.74 7.94 15.83
C GLU A 72 20.57 6.99 16.09
N GLU A 73 19.83 7.21 17.19
CA GLU A 73 18.61 6.46 17.48
C GLU A 73 17.49 6.75 16.49
N GLU A 74 17.31 8.01 16.07
CA GLU A 74 16.37 8.37 14.99
C GLU A 74 16.68 7.64 13.69
N LYS A 75 17.98 7.55 13.33
CA LYS A 75 18.45 6.83 12.15
C LYS A 75 18.18 5.34 12.28
N ARG A 76 18.52 4.72 13.42
CA ARG A 76 18.25 3.31 13.69
C ARG A 76 16.76 2.98 13.68
N ASN A 77 15.92 3.86 14.23
CA ASN A 77 14.46 3.68 14.24
C ASN A 77 13.90 3.73 12.80
N ARG A 78 14.41 4.62 11.96
CA ARG A 78 14.09 4.65 10.52
C ARG A 78 14.62 3.44 9.76
N GLU A 79 15.81 2.95 10.09
CA GLU A 79 16.35 1.74 9.46
C GLU A 79 15.55 0.46 9.84
N GLY A 80 14.88 0.47 10.99
CA GLY A 80 13.93 -0.57 11.39
C GLY A 80 12.57 -0.49 10.69
N GLU A 81 12.18 0.70 10.23
CA GLU A 81 11.08 0.90 9.30
C GLU A 81 11.62 0.70 7.88
N THR A 82 11.68 -0.55 7.42
CA THR A 82 12.03 -0.84 6.01
C THR A 82 11.15 0.01 5.10
N GLU A 83 11.74 1.07 4.57
CA GLU A 83 11.10 1.96 3.61
C GLU A 83 10.70 1.08 2.43
N LEU A 84 9.40 0.92 2.18
CA LEU A 84 8.89 0.09 1.11
C LEU A 84 9.58 0.50 -0.19
N ASN A 85 10.36 -0.41 -0.78
CA ASN A 85 11.13 -0.10 -1.95
C ASN A 85 10.18 0.09 -3.13
N LEU A 86 10.27 1.24 -3.80
CA LEU A 86 9.44 1.54 -4.97
C LEU A 86 9.56 0.44 -6.04
N GLN A 87 10.74 -0.18 -6.17
CA GLN A 87 10.98 -1.28 -7.09
C GLN A 87 10.16 -2.55 -6.75
N GLU A 88 9.94 -2.82 -5.47
CA GLU A 88 9.12 -3.94 -5.00
C GLU A 88 7.64 -3.67 -5.24
N VAL A 89 7.21 -2.43 -5.02
CA VAL A 89 5.83 -1.99 -5.31
C VAL A 89 5.55 -2.09 -6.82
N ILE A 90 6.48 -1.64 -7.66
CA ILE A 90 6.36 -1.74 -9.12
C ILE A 90 6.24 -3.21 -9.55
N HIS A 91 7.14 -4.08 -9.10
CA HIS A 91 7.08 -5.51 -9.42
C HIS A 91 5.76 -6.15 -8.99
N PHE A 92 5.27 -5.80 -7.80
CA PHE A 92 4.01 -6.33 -7.29
C PHE A 92 2.81 -5.89 -8.15
N LEU A 93 2.76 -4.61 -8.53
CA LEU A 93 1.69 -4.08 -9.38
C LEU A 93 1.73 -4.66 -10.80
N GLU A 94 2.92 -4.85 -11.36
CA GLU A 94 3.09 -5.53 -12.66
C GLU A 94 2.60 -6.98 -12.60
N ALA A 95 2.97 -7.72 -11.54
CA ALA A 95 2.49 -9.09 -11.33
C ALA A 95 0.97 -9.18 -11.21
N LEU A 96 0.33 -8.24 -10.50
CA LEU A 96 -1.12 -8.16 -10.40
C LEU A 96 -1.78 -7.87 -11.76
N TYR A 97 -1.21 -6.94 -12.53
CA TYR A 97 -1.74 -6.60 -13.85
C TYR A 97 -1.62 -7.77 -14.84
N CYS A 98 -0.49 -8.47 -14.84
CA CYS A 98 -0.29 -9.69 -15.63
C CYS A 98 -1.35 -10.75 -15.29
N LYS A 99 -1.54 -11.03 -14.00
CA LYS A 99 -2.49 -12.05 -13.53
C LYS A 99 -3.95 -11.71 -13.90
N ALA A 100 -4.32 -10.44 -13.85
CA ALA A 100 -5.65 -9.99 -14.28
C ALA A 100 -5.88 -10.18 -15.80
N SER A 101 -4.86 -9.89 -16.61
CA SER A 101 -4.90 -10.09 -18.07
C SER A 101 -4.99 -11.58 -18.45
N GLU A 102 -4.19 -12.43 -17.79
CA GLU A 102 -4.19 -13.88 -18.01
C GLU A 102 -5.56 -14.51 -17.72
N ASN A 103 -6.22 -14.12 -16.63
CA ASN A 103 -7.56 -14.60 -16.31
C ASN A 103 -8.58 -14.23 -17.40
N ARG A 104 -8.54 -13.00 -17.91
CA ARG A 104 -9.46 -12.57 -18.98
C ARG A 104 -9.24 -13.35 -20.27
N ASN A 105 -7.98 -13.61 -20.61
CA ASN A 105 -7.65 -14.42 -21.79
C ASN A 105 -8.11 -15.88 -21.62
N GLN A 106 -7.99 -16.45 -20.42
CA GLN A 106 -8.49 -17.80 -20.13
C GLN A 106 -10.01 -17.91 -20.30
N GLU A 107 -10.78 -16.93 -19.85
CA GLU A 107 -12.24 -16.93 -20.04
C GLU A 107 -12.62 -16.86 -21.53
N ILE A 108 -11.93 -16.02 -22.29
CA ILE A 108 -12.15 -15.89 -23.74
C ILE A 108 -11.81 -17.21 -24.45
N ILE A 109 -10.68 -17.82 -24.13
CA ILE A 109 -10.25 -19.12 -24.69
C ILE A 109 -11.29 -20.20 -24.36
N ALA A 110 -11.72 -20.31 -23.10
CA ALA A 110 -12.74 -21.28 -22.69
C ALA A 110 -14.07 -21.10 -23.44
N GLY A 111 -14.46 -19.85 -23.73
CA GLY A 111 -15.62 -19.53 -24.56
C GLY A 111 -15.48 -20.04 -26.00
N TYR A 112 -14.32 -19.81 -26.62
CA TYR A 112 -14.05 -20.31 -27.98
C TYR A 112 -13.99 -21.84 -28.03
N GLU A 113 -13.38 -22.48 -27.05
CA GLU A 113 -13.38 -23.95 -26.95
C GLU A 113 -14.79 -24.53 -26.84
N ALA A 114 -15.67 -23.91 -26.05
CA ALA A 114 -17.07 -24.33 -25.96
C ALA A 114 -17.80 -24.18 -27.30
N LYS A 115 -17.52 -23.09 -28.04
CA LYS A 115 -18.12 -22.88 -29.36
C LYS A 115 -17.61 -23.90 -30.38
N ILE A 116 -16.32 -24.22 -30.37
CA ILE A 116 -15.72 -25.25 -31.23
C ILE A 116 -16.42 -26.59 -30.98
N ARG A 117 -16.53 -27.02 -29.70
CA ARG A 117 -17.22 -28.27 -29.34
C ARG A 117 -18.66 -28.33 -29.84
N SER A 118 -19.41 -27.22 -29.72
CA SER A 118 -20.79 -27.15 -30.20
C SER A 118 -20.88 -27.27 -31.73
N LEU A 119 -19.97 -26.63 -32.45
CA LEU A 119 -19.94 -26.68 -33.92
C LEU A 119 -19.52 -28.06 -34.43
N GLU A 120 -18.57 -28.70 -33.77
CA GLU A 120 -18.14 -30.07 -34.09
C GLU A 120 -19.29 -31.06 -33.93
N ALA A 121 -20.08 -30.95 -32.85
CA ALA A 121 -21.25 -31.79 -32.62
C ALA A 121 -22.34 -31.58 -33.68
N GLU A 122 -22.58 -30.34 -34.10
CA GLU A 122 -23.54 -30.01 -35.15
C GLU A 122 -23.10 -30.56 -36.52
N LEU A 123 -21.82 -30.41 -36.85
CA LEU A 123 -21.25 -30.99 -38.07
C LEU A 123 -21.40 -32.52 -38.10
N GLU A 124 -21.17 -33.19 -36.98
CA GLU A 124 -21.33 -34.64 -36.91
C GLU A 124 -22.79 -35.07 -37.12
N LYS A 125 -23.74 -34.39 -36.47
CA LYS A 125 -25.18 -34.63 -36.68
C LYS A 125 -25.59 -34.46 -38.14
N LEU A 126 -25.14 -33.38 -38.78
CA LEU A 126 -25.43 -33.12 -40.20
C LEU A 126 -24.78 -34.18 -41.12
N ARG A 127 -23.61 -34.70 -40.77
CA ARG A 127 -22.96 -35.79 -41.50
C ARG A 127 -23.76 -37.09 -41.39
N GLU A 128 -24.23 -37.44 -40.20
CA GLU A 128 -25.09 -38.60 -39.98
C GLU A 128 -26.41 -38.47 -40.75
N GLU A 129 -27.07 -37.31 -40.68
CA GLU A 129 -28.30 -37.03 -41.43
C GLU A 129 -28.09 -37.20 -42.94
N ASN A 130 -27.04 -36.60 -43.52
CA ASN A 130 -26.72 -36.77 -44.94
C ASN A 130 -26.49 -38.24 -45.32
N LYS A 131 -25.75 -38.99 -44.50
CA LYS A 131 -25.53 -40.43 -44.73
C LYS A 131 -26.85 -41.22 -44.75
N THR A 132 -27.80 -40.90 -43.86
CA THR A 132 -29.12 -41.55 -43.85
C THR A 132 -29.94 -41.18 -45.08
N LEU A 133 -29.92 -39.90 -45.48
CA LEU A 133 -30.63 -39.42 -46.67
C LEU A 133 -30.08 -40.08 -47.94
N GLU A 134 -28.77 -40.20 -48.08
CA GLU A 134 -28.12 -40.91 -49.19
C GLU A 134 -28.56 -42.38 -49.27
N ALA A 135 -28.66 -43.07 -48.13
CA ALA A 135 -29.12 -44.46 -48.07
C ALA A 135 -30.61 -44.59 -48.49
N VAL A 136 -31.47 -43.67 -48.03
CA VAL A 136 -32.89 -43.63 -48.42
C VAL A 136 -33.03 -43.36 -49.92
N VAL A 137 -32.30 -42.38 -50.45
CA VAL A 137 -32.29 -42.06 -51.89
C VAL A 137 -31.83 -43.27 -52.70
N GLY A 138 -30.77 -43.96 -52.28
CA GLY A 138 -30.30 -45.19 -52.92
C GLY A 138 -31.36 -46.30 -52.93
N THR A 139 -32.08 -46.47 -51.82
CA THR A 139 -33.16 -47.47 -51.71
C THR A 139 -34.33 -47.15 -52.63
N ILE A 140 -34.76 -45.88 -52.68
CA ILE A 140 -35.83 -45.43 -53.60
C ILE A 140 -35.40 -45.62 -55.06
N HIS A 141 -34.15 -45.28 -55.39
CA HIS A 141 -33.61 -45.47 -56.73
C HIS A 141 -33.61 -46.96 -57.14
N ALA A 142 -33.20 -47.86 -56.26
CA ALA A 142 -33.23 -49.30 -56.49
C ALA A 142 -34.67 -49.82 -56.68
N ALA A 143 -35.63 -49.34 -55.90
CA ALA A 143 -37.04 -49.72 -56.04
C ALA A 143 -37.64 -49.26 -57.39
N LEU A 144 -37.33 -48.04 -57.84
CA LEU A 144 -37.81 -47.49 -59.11
C LEU A 144 -37.17 -48.16 -60.34
N THR A 145 -35.94 -48.66 -60.21
CA THR A 145 -35.20 -49.32 -61.30
C THR A 145 -35.41 -50.83 -61.34
N GLY A 146 -35.77 -51.44 -60.20
CA GLY A 146 -36.04 -52.88 -60.06
C GLY A 146 -37.47 -53.33 -60.36
N THR A 147 -38.46 -52.43 -60.48
CA THR A 147 -39.83 -52.75 -60.92
C THR A 147 -39.99 -52.61 -62.44
N LYS A 148 -39.16 -53.32 -63.19
CA LYS A 148 -39.35 -53.57 -64.63
C LYS A 148 -39.28 -55.07 -64.88
N ASP A 149 -40.31 -55.78 -64.45
CA ASP A 149 -40.71 -57.08 -65.00
C ASP A 149 -42.21 -57.02 -65.33
#